data_AF-G5LKJ1-F1
#
_entry.id   AF-G5LKJ1-F1
#
_cell.length_a   1.000
_cell.length_b   1.000
_cell.length_c   1.000
_cell.angle_alpha   90.00
_cell.angle_beta   90.00
_cell.angle_gamma   90.00
#
_symmetry.space_group_name_H-M   'P 1'
#
loop_
_entity.id
_entity.type
_entity.pdbx_description
1 polymer ?
#
loop_
_entity_poly.entity_id
_entity_poly.type
_entity_poly.pdbx_seq_one_letter_code
_entity_poly.pdbx_strand_id
1 'polypeptide(L)' 'IVANANNYGGIAQKEGAQQFGKAIYLTEQEIADSQALKAKGIRLEMRQVPAHSAELLNDKL' A
#
# COMPACT_ATOMS: atom_id res chain seq x y z
N ILE A 1 9.29 19.98 -5.04
CA ILE A 1 9.15 18.73 -4.25
C ILE A 1 8.25 17.81 -5.06
N VAL A 2 8.82 16.91 -5.86
CA VAL A 2 8.04 15.85 -6.53
C VAL A 2 7.90 14.73 -5.50
N ALA A 3 6.71 14.57 -4.93
CA ALA A 3 6.41 13.51 -4.00
C ALA A 3 6.30 12.18 -4.78
N ASN A 4 7.34 11.36 -4.74
CA ASN A 4 7.32 9.98 -5.27
C ASN A 4 6.50 9.07 -4.32
N ALA A 5 5.19 9.29 -4.26
CA ALA A 5 4.27 8.48 -3.46
C ALA A 5 3.53 7.49 -4.37
N ASN A 6 3.72 6.19 -4.14
CA ASN A 6 2.91 5.15 -4.80
C ASN A 6 1.63 4.94 -4.00
N ASN A 7 0.48 5.18 -4.63
CA ASN A 7 -0.82 5.07 -4.00
C ASN A 7 -1.51 3.73 -4.33
N TYR A 8 -1.91 3.02 -3.29
CA TYR A 8 -2.71 1.81 -3.33
C TYR A 8 -4.18 2.22 -3.20
N GLY A 9 -4.88 2.30 -4.34
CA GLY A 9 -6.27 2.77 -4.41
C GLY A 9 -7.32 1.70 -4.11
N GLY A 10 -7.04 0.45 -4.49
CA GLY A 10 -7.92 -0.68 -4.25
C GLY A 10 -7.27 -1.94 -4.80
N ILE A 11 -7.08 -2.94 -3.94
CA ILE A 11 -6.61 -4.27 -4.35
C ILE A 11 -7.59 -5.26 -3.74
N ALA A 12 -8.41 -5.89 -4.58
CA ALA A 12 -9.46 -6.78 -4.13
C ALA A 12 -8.92 -7.97 -3.32
N GLN A 13 -9.75 -8.48 -2.40
CA GLN A 13 -9.45 -9.70 -1.69
C GLN A 13 -9.27 -10.87 -2.65
N LYS A 14 -8.26 -11.68 -2.41
CA LYS A 14 -7.93 -12.92 -3.13
C LYS A 14 -7.36 -13.94 -2.16
N GLU A 15 -7.32 -15.20 -2.58
CA GLU A 15 -6.80 -16.28 -1.76
C GLU A 15 -5.35 -15.99 -1.30
N GLY A 16 -5.07 -16.24 -0.02
CA GLY A 16 -3.77 -15.97 0.59
C GLY A 16 -3.43 -14.49 0.78
N ALA A 17 -4.34 -13.56 0.51
CA ALA A 17 -4.11 -12.13 0.73
C ALA A 17 -4.48 -11.69 2.15
N GLN A 18 -3.60 -10.93 2.78
CA GLN A 18 -3.80 -10.27 4.06
C GLN A 18 -4.36 -8.86 3.87
N GLN A 19 -5.27 -8.44 4.74
CA GLN A 19 -5.85 -7.10 4.71
C GLN A 19 -4.94 -6.05 5.39
N PHE A 20 -4.68 -4.93 4.72
CA PHE A 20 -3.89 -3.79 5.24
C PHE A 20 -4.72 -2.51 5.40
N GLY A 21 -5.80 -2.38 4.62
CA GLY A 21 -6.76 -1.29 4.68
C GLY A 21 -8.14 -1.73 4.21
N LYS A 22 -9.13 -0.84 4.27
CA LYS A 22 -10.54 -1.19 3.96
C LYS A 22 -10.72 -1.87 2.60
N ALA A 23 -9.94 -1.47 1.61
CA ALA A 23 -10.02 -2.01 0.24
C ALA A 23 -8.67 -2.54 -0.27
N ILE A 24 -7.70 -2.81 0.63
CA ILE A 24 -6.34 -3.21 0.25
C ILE A 24 -6.01 -4.56 0.87
N TYR A 25 -5.88 -5.57 0.01
CA TYR A 25 -5.49 -6.93 0.36
C TYR A 25 -4.23 -7.30 -0.44
N LEU A 26 -3.17 -7.74 0.23
CA LEU A 26 -1.89 -8.05 -0.38
C LEU A 26 -1.52 -9.51 -0.14
N THR A 27 -1.05 -10.21 -1.16
CA THR A 27 -0.39 -11.52 -0.99
C THR A 27 0.99 -11.36 -0.37
N GLU A 28 1.58 -12.47 0.08
CA GLU A 28 2.96 -12.49 0.59
C GLU A 28 3.98 -11.90 -0.39
N GLN A 29 3.84 -12.21 -1.69
CA GLN A 29 4.72 -11.64 -2.71
C GLN A 29 4.55 -10.12 -2.83
N GLU A 30 3.32 -9.62 -2.81
CA GLU A 30 3.03 -8.18 -2.91
C GLU A 30 3.50 -7.43 -1.65
N ILE A 31 3.47 -8.09 -0.48
CA ILE A 31 4.07 -7.58 0.76
C ILE A 31 5.58 -7.47 0.61
N ALA A 32 6.25 -8.52 0.12
CA ALA A 32 7.71 -8.52 -0.08
C ALA A 32 8.15 -7.42 -1.06
N ASP A 33 7.43 -7.26 -2.17
CA ASP A 33 7.69 -6.20 -3.15
C ASP A 33 7.49 -4.81 -2.51
N SER A 34 6.44 -4.63 -1.70
CA SER A 34 6.16 -3.38 -0.99
C SER A 34 7.23 -3.08 0.07
N GLN A 35 7.75 -4.09 0.77
CA GLN A 35 8.88 -3.94 1.69
C GLN A 35 10.16 -3.54 0.96
N ALA A 36 10.42 -4.07 -0.24
CA ALA A 36 11.55 -3.67 -1.06
C ALA A 36 11.43 -2.21 -1.54
N LEU A 37 10.23 -1.74 -1.88
CA LEU A 37 9.98 -0.33 -2.20
C LEU A 37 10.18 0.57 -0.96
N LYS A 38 9.67 0.17 0.21
CA LYS A 38 9.91 0.85 1.49
C LYS A 38 11.40 0.98 1.79
N ALA A 39 12.17 -0.09 1.60
CA ALA A 39 13.62 -0.09 1.82
C ALA A 39 14.38 0.86 0.89
N LYS A 40 13.83 1.15 -0.30
CA LYS A 40 14.35 2.16 -1.24
C LYS A 40 13.96 3.60 -0.88
N GLY A 41 13.27 3.81 0.25
CA GLY A 41 12.80 5.12 0.69
C GLY A 41 11.54 5.61 -0.03
N ILE A 42 10.81 4.73 -0.72
CA ILE A 42 9.57 5.10 -1.40
C ILE A 42 8.43 5.14 -0.38
N ARG A 43 7.68 6.24 -0.41
CA ARG A 43 6.48 6.43 0.40
C ARG A 43 5.31 5.71 -0.25
N LEU A 44 4.72 4.77 0.48
CA LEU A 44 3.60 3.93 0.07
C LEU A 44 2.37 4.36 0.85
N GLU A 45 1.36 4.85 0.13
CA GLU A 45 0.11 5.33 0.70
C GLU A 45 -1.05 4.42 0.29
N MET A 46 -2.08 4.31 1.12
CA MET A 46 -3.34 3.66 0.82
C MET A 46 -4.45 4.70 0.83
N ARG A 47 -5.08 4.91 -0.33
CA ARG A 47 -6.18 5.86 -0.49
C ARG A 47 -6.97 5.60 -1.76
N GLN A 48 -8.24 5.28 -1.60
CA GLN A 48 -9.14 4.97 -2.72
C GLN A 48 -9.53 6.20 -3.54
N VAL A 49 -9.76 7.35 -2.90
CA VAL A 49 -10.13 8.60 -3.57
C VAL A 49 -9.34 9.78 -2.98
N PRO A 50 -9.01 10.81 -3.77
CA PRO A 50 -8.17 11.93 -3.31
C PRO A 50 -8.74 12.69 -2.10
N ALA A 51 -10.07 12.74 -1.97
CA ALA A 51 -10.78 13.46 -0.92
C ALA A 51 -10.68 12.79 0.47
N HIS A 52 -10.24 11.54 0.55
CA HIS A 52 -10.02 10.85 1.82
C HIS A 52 -8.58 11.04 2.31
N SER A 53 -8.36 10.90 3.61
CA SER A 53 -7.01 10.84 4.17
C SER A 53 -6.29 9.58 3.66
N ALA A 54 -4.99 9.72 3.38
CA ALA A 54 -4.15 8.57 3.11
C ALA A 54 -3.72 7.90 4.41
N GLU A 55 -3.79 6.57 4.44
CA GLU A 55 -3.07 5.77 5.43
C GLU A 55 -1.69 5.42 4.88
N LEU A 56 -0.65 5.44 5.72
CA LEU A 56 0.67 5.00 5.30
C LEU A 56 0.75 3.48 5.35
N LEU A 57 1.01 2.85 4.21
CA LEU A 57 1.29 1.42 4.15
C LEU A 57 2.65 1.11 4.79
N ASN A 58 3.61 2.03 4.72
CA ASN A 58 4.93 1.85 5.33
C ASN A 58 4.87 1.55 6.84
N ASP A 59 3.88 2.07 7.57
CA ASP A 59 3.74 1.88 9.03
C ASP A 59 3.16 0.51 9.39
N LYS A 60 2.60 -0.20 8.40
CA LYS A 60 1.97 -1.52 8.56
C LYS A 60 2.84 -2.67 8.03
N LEU A 61 3.98 -2.36 7.41
CA LEU A 61 4.90 -3.29 6.73
C LEU A 61 6.22 -3.52 7.46
#